data_AF-A0A6P2B996-F1
#
_entry.id   AF-A0A6P2B996-F1
#
_cell.length_a   1.000
_cell.length_b   1.000
_cell.length_c   1.000
_cell.angle_alpha   90.00
_cell.angle_beta   90.00
_cell.angle_gamma   90.00
#
_symmetry.space_group_name_H-M   'P 1'
#
loop_
_entity.id
_entity.type
_entity.pdbx_description
1 polymer ?
#
loop_
_entity_poly.entity_id
_entity_poly.type
_entity_poly.pdbx_seq_one_letter_code
_entity_poly.pdbx_strand_id
1 'polypeptide(L)'
;METMAARKIERKRMTTYEHIQTEISDYIRSWERHRRAQQTIGGIARALWPGLALGVLLGIASRIWPLFDNAQILFISAGGVLVGLLALWLWVYLRRRPLVSAARYFDLRFGLKERLSTALELLEGRIPAGRDLRERQIADAHEHARRVNAADYLRVTPRRDEWALVAALVIVLAALVIIPNPLSAGPSGDPQSAAFITESIEDVESAIETIATDPALDDESRRELLETLELTLATLEDEAISLDEALALMGEAEDLLRQSASDIREQLEAQADALTAASEALDANDDMTPFEGLQAALDEIAEQLGAGALDEEALERTAEALEQTARQLDNVAPSVAEAMQEAAEAMENALSEEEREAARDALERARDALEQIAEQQDEAEQSADALDSAADALNRDDATDASDADGEPEAGDGEADESGDTGESADGDDADEGGEGDGDQMDESGVQVDSESVAEGEGESGDDMTQQGQSGEGFGTELGDAGADSDGTEAGDAPEIDDDATTPDIGGQREFEAVFAPDRPDDAALGGQVELETDDTGVLLQEGDLTDNPLGQSVVPYDQVFGRYADAANTALDSVYIPLALRGVVRDYFSSLAPRRVDDD
;
A
#
# COMPACT_ATOMS: atom_id res chain seq x y z
N MET A 1 -16.33 -59.89 78.11
CA MET A 1 -15.12 -59.48 77.37
C MET A 1 -15.13 -59.98 75.91
N GLU A 2 -15.58 -61.20 75.62
CA GLU A 2 -15.61 -61.77 74.25
C GLU A 2 -16.22 -60.86 73.17
N THR A 3 -17.33 -60.16 73.48
CA THR A 3 -18.00 -59.26 72.52
C THR A 3 -17.14 -58.06 72.08
N MET A 4 -16.19 -57.60 72.90
CA MET A 4 -15.24 -56.56 72.49
C MET A 4 -14.07 -57.13 71.68
N ALA A 5 -13.61 -58.34 72.02
CA ALA A 5 -12.55 -59.02 71.27
C ALA A 5 -13.02 -59.36 69.84
N ALA A 6 -14.23 -59.91 69.70
CA ALA A 6 -14.87 -60.18 68.41
C ALA A 6 -14.98 -58.91 67.55
N ARG A 7 -15.55 -57.83 68.09
CA ARG A 7 -15.67 -56.53 67.39
C ARG A 7 -14.32 -55.90 67.01
N LYS A 8 -13.25 -56.14 67.78
CA LYS A 8 -11.89 -55.66 67.46
C LYS A 8 -11.24 -56.47 66.33
N ILE A 9 -11.46 -57.79 66.31
CA ILE A 9 -11.04 -58.67 65.21
C ILE A 9 -11.80 -58.32 63.92
N GLU A 10 -13.12 -58.12 64.02
CA GLU A 10 -13.99 -57.76 62.90
C GLU A 10 -13.60 -56.41 62.28
N ARG A 11 -13.36 -55.37 63.10
CA ARG A 11 -12.82 -54.09 62.60
C ARG A 11 -11.44 -54.22 61.95
N LYS A 12 -10.51 -54.96 62.56
CA LYS A 12 -9.16 -55.15 61.97
C LYS A 12 -9.24 -55.88 60.62
N ARG A 13 -10.16 -56.83 60.46
CA ARG A 13 -10.41 -57.51 59.18
C ARG A 13 -11.06 -56.58 58.15
N MET A 14 -12.02 -55.77 58.56
CA MET A 14 -12.68 -54.79 57.68
C MET A 14 -11.67 -53.83 57.05
N THR A 15 -10.75 -53.26 57.86
CA THR A 15 -9.66 -52.41 57.35
C THR A 15 -8.68 -53.16 56.42
N THR A 16 -8.53 -54.48 56.58
CA THR A 16 -7.73 -55.31 55.66
C THR A 16 -8.45 -55.54 54.32
N TYR A 17 -9.78 -55.68 54.32
CA TYR A 17 -10.57 -55.78 53.08
C TYR A 17 -10.57 -54.50 52.29
N GLU A 18 -10.77 -53.36 52.95
CA GLU A 18 -10.70 -52.03 52.32
C GLU A 18 -9.33 -51.82 51.67
N HIS A 19 -8.25 -52.21 52.35
CA HIS A 19 -6.89 -52.13 51.81
C HIS A 19 -6.67 -53.02 50.58
N ILE A 20 -7.03 -54.31 50.64
CA ILE A 20 -6.87 -55.23 49.50
C ILE A 20 -7.77 -54.82 48.32
N GLN A 21 -8.97 -54.27 48.60
CA GLN A 21 -9.84 -53.69 47.58
C GLN A 21 -9.18 -52.48 46.90
N THR A 22 -8.54 -51.58 47.66
CA THR A 22 -7.78 -50.48 47.07
C THR A 22 -6.62 -50.98 46.21
N GLU A 23 -5.82 -51.93 46.70
CA GLU A 23 -4.70 -52.53 45.94
C GLU A 23 -5.17 -53.18 44.63
N ILE A 24 -6.21 -54.02 44.65
CA ILE A 24 -6.80 -54.62 43.44
C ILE A 24 -7.29 -53.54 42.47
N SER A 25 -7.95 -52.49 42.97
CA SER A 25 -8.43 -51.39 42.14
C SER A 25 -7.28 -50.61 41.49
N ASP A 26 -6.16 -50.45 42.19
CA ASP A 26 -4.99 -49.70 41.72
C ASP A 26 -4.15 -50.50 40.73
N TYR A 27 -4.04 -51.83 40.87
CA TYR A 27 -3.50 -52.68 39.80
C TYR A 27 -4.32 -52.52 38.51
N ILE A 28 -5.66 -52.61 38.59
CA ILE A 28 -6.55 -52.49 37.43
C ILE A 28 -6.47 -51.09 36.79
N ARG A 29 -6.46 -50.02 37.61
CA ARG A 29 -6.24 -48.64 37.13
C ARG A 29 -4.89 -48.50 36.45
N SER A 30 -3.83 -49.10 37.02
CA SER A 30 -2.49 -49.05 36.44
C SER A 30 -2.43 -49.75 35.09
N TRP A 31 -3.05 -50.93 34.95
CA TRP A 31 -3.12 -51.65 33.68
C TRP A 31 -3.99 -50.94 32.64
N GLU A 32 -5.08 -50.28 33.06
CA GLU A 32 -5.90 -49.45 32.16
C GLU A 32 -5.12 -48.21 31.67
N ARG A 33 -4.21 -47.62 32.47
CA ARG A 33 -3.27 -46.59 31.96
C ARG A 33 -2.35 -47.15 30.87
N HIS A 34 -1.77 -48.33 31.07
CA HIS A 34 -0.93 -49.00 30.05
C HIS A 34 -1.72 -49.31 28.78
N ARG A 35 -2.97 -49.77 28.92
CA ARG A 35 -3.88 -49.99 27.80
C ARG A 35 -4.19 -48.70 27.04
N ARG A 36 -4.48 -47.60 27.74
CA ARG A 36 -4.72 -46.28 27.13
C ARG A 36 -3.50 -45.81 26.35
N ALA A 37 -2.29 -45.93 26.92
CA ALA A 37 -1.04 -45.64 26.22
C ALA A 37 -0.81 -46.54 24.97
N GLN A 38 -1.15 -47.83 25.05
CA GLN A 38 -1.11 -48.72 23.90
C GLN A 38 -2.11 -48.31 22.80
N GLN A 39 -3.30 -47.82 23.20
CA GLN A 39 -4.35 -47.37 22.29
C GLN A 39 -4.07 -46.01 21.65
N THR A 40 -3.44 -45.06 22.37
CA THR A 40 -2.96 -43.81 21.76
C THR A 40 -1.82 -44.08 20.79
N ILE A 41 -0.74 -44.73 21.22
CA ILE A 41 0.44 -44.95 20.36
C ILE A 41 0.09 -45.82 19.14
N GLY A 42 -0.74 -46.86 19.33
CA GLY A 42 -1.28 -47.67 18.23
C GLY A 42 -2.41 -47.01 17.44
N GLY A 43 -2.82 -45.80 17.79
CA GLY A 43 -3.88 -45.00 17.17
C GLY A 43 -3.38 -43.79 16.38
N ILE A 44 -2.21 -43.22 16.74
CA ILE A 44 -1.65 -42.00 16.14
C ILE A 44 -1.64 -42.06 14.60
N ALA A 45 -1.10 -43.12 14.00
CA ALA A 45 -1.07 -43.24 12.53
C ALA A 45 -2.46 -43.20 11.87
N ARG A 46 -3.51 -43.69 12.58
CA ARG A 46 -4.91 -43.62 12.10
C ARG A 46 -5.57 -42.26 12.31
N ALA A 47 -5.02 -41.43 13.21
CA ALA A 47 -5.44 -40.05 13.44
C ALA A 47 -4.76 -39.05 12.49
N LEU A 48 -3.53 -39.35 12.02
CA LEU A 48 -2.77 -38.48 11.13
C LEU A 48 -3.22 -38.52 9.66
N TRP A 49 -3.51 -39.72 9.12
CA TRP A 49 -3.78 -39.85 7.68
C TRP A 49 -5.00 -39.06 7.15
N PRO A 50 -6.13 -38.81 7.86
CA PRO A 50 -7.24 -38.07 7.26
C PRO A 50 -6.90 -36.59 7.02
N GLY A 51 -6.19 -35.94 7.96
CA GLY A 51 -5.71 -34.56 7.77
C GLY A 51 -4.69 -34.45 6.64
N LEU A 52 -3.71 -35.36 6.61
CA LEU A 52 -2.72 -35.42 5.53
C LEU A 52 -3.34 -35.75 4.17
N ALA A 53 -4.34 -36.63 4.12
CA ALA A 53 -5.04 -36.96 2.88
C ALA A 53 -5.89 -35.79 2.37
N LEU A 54 -6.52 -35.02 3.26
CA LEU A 54 -7.20 -33.78 2.91
C LEU A 54 -6.22 -32.75 2.35
N GLY A 55 -5.07 -32.55 2.99
CA GLY A 55 -4.00 -31.68 2.48
C GLY A 55 -3.51 -32.08 1.08
N VAL A 56 -3.29 -33.38 0.84
CA VAL A 56 -2.90 -33.90 -0.48
C VAL A 56 -4.00 -33.70 -1.52
N LEU A 57 -5.28 -33.90 -1.16
CA LEU A 57 -6.40 -33.66 -2.08
C LEU A 57 -6.52 -32.17 -2.44
N LEU A 58 -6.36 -31.27 -1.46
CA LEU A 58 -6.37 -29.82 -1.68
C LEU A 58 -5.18 -29.38 -2.54
N GLY A 59 -3.96 -29.86 -2.27
CA GLY A 59 -2.77 -29.55 -3.08
C GLY A 59 -2.79 -30.13 -4.50
N ILE A 60 -3.63 -31.14 -4.78
CA ILE A 60 -3.91 -31.57 -6.15
C ILE A 60 -4.98 -30.67 -6.80
N ALA A 61 -5.98 -30.23 -6.04
CA ALA A 61 -7.04 -29.35 -6.53
C ALA A 61 -6.53 -27.92 -6.81
N SER A 62 -5.63 -27.37 -5.99
CA SER A 62 -5.04 -26.03 -6.18
C SER A 62 -4.19 -25.91 -7.45
N ARG A 63 -3.78 -27.04 -8.03
CA ARG A 63 -3.08 -27.14 -9.32
C ARG A 63 -4.01 -27.21 -10.53
N ILE A 64 -5.33 -27.20 -10.31
CA ILE A 64 -6.37 -27.16 -11.35
C ILE A 64 -7.25 -25.92 -11.18
N TRP A 65 -7.45 -25.46 -9.95
CA TRP A 65 -8.23 -24.26 -9.62
C TRP A 65 -7.45 -23.37 -8.64
N PRO A 66 -7.28 -22.06 -8.91
CA PRO A 66 -6.55 -21.13 -8.04
C PRO A 66 -7.39 -20.73 -6.82
N LEU A 67 -7.64 -21.68 -5.92
CA LEU A 67 -8.52 -21.52 -4.75
C LEU A 67 -7.78 -21.42 -3.41
N PHE A 68 -6.55 -21.92 -3.34
CA PHE A 68 -5.81 -22.03 -2.08
C PHE A 68 -4.30 -21.86 -2.29
N ASP A 69 -3.69 -21.07 -1.42
CA ASP A 69 -2.24 -20.94 -1.32
C ASP A 69 -1.59 -22.14 -0.57
N ASN A 70 -0.30 -22.37 -0.81
CA ASN A 70 0.53 -23.36 -0.15
C ASN A 70 0.52 -23.23 1.39
N ALA A 71 0.54 -22.02 1.94
CA ALA A 71 0.43 -21.81 3.39
C ALA A 71 -0.95 -22.24 3.91
N GLN A 72 -2.03 -21.90 3.20
CA GLN A 72 -3.40 -22.29 3.56
C GLN A 72 -3.56 -23.82 3.55
N ILE A 73 -3.03 -24.51 2.54
CA ILE A 73 -3.04 -25.98 2.46
C ILE A 73 -2.29 -26.61 3.65
N LEU A 74 -1.15 -26.03 4.05
CA LEU A 74 -0.40 -26.47 5.23
C LEU A 74 -1.20 -26.24 6.52
N PHE A 75 -1.82 -25.07 6.70
CA PHE A 75 -2.66 -24.78 7.88
C PHE A 75 -3.88 -25.72 7.97
N ILE A 76 -4.59 -25.94 6.88
CA ILE A 76 -5.76 -26.86 6.84
C ILE A 76 -5.33 -28.30 7.13
N SER A 77 -4.21 -28.76 6.54
CA SER A 77 -3.65 -30.10 6.79
C SER A 77 -3.21 -30.27 8.25
N ALA A 78 -2.53 -29.26 8.82
CA ALA A 78 -2.08 -29.25 10.21
C ALA A 78 -3.27 -29.22 11.19
N GLY A 79 -4.29 -28.40 10.92
CA GLY A 79 -5.54 -28.35 11.66
C GLY A 79 -6.28 -29.70 11.64
N GLY A 80 -6.41 -30.32 10.46
CA GLY A 80 -7.00 -31.65 10.32
C GLY A 80 -6.24 -32.74 11.10
N VAL A 81 -4.90 -32.67 11.12
CA VAL A 81 -4.04 -33.52 11.95
C VAL A 81 -4.29 -33.30 13.45
N LEU A 82 -4.38 -32.04 13.90
CA LEU A 82 -4.63 -31.68 15.29
C LEU A 82 -6.01 -32.16 15.76
N VAL A 83 -7.05 -31.92 14.96
CA VAL A 83 -8.42 -32.42 15.20
C VAL A 83 -8.44 -33.95 15.27
N GLY A 84 -7.73 -34.65 14.37
CA GLY A 84 -7.59 -36.11 14.41
C GLY A 84 -6.95 -36.62 15.71
N LEU A 85 -5.87 -35.98 16.17
CA LEU A 85 -5.20 -36.31 17.42
C LEU A 85 -6.07 -36.01 18.66
N LEU A 86 -6.79 -34.90 18.65
CA LEU A 86 -7.73 -34.52 19.71
C LEU A 86 -8.91 -35.51 19.79
N ALA A 87 -9.49 -35.90 18.65
CA ALA A 87 -10.54 -36.91 18.58
C ALA A 87 -10.06 -38.28 19.10
N LEU A 88 -8.83 -38.69 18.77
CA LEU A 88 -8.20 -39.90 19.32
C LEU A 88 -8.04 -39.79 20.84
N TRP A 89 -7.53 -38.67 21.34
CA TRP A 89 -7.36 -38.43 22.78
C TRP A 89 -8.70 -38.49 23.51
N LEU A 90 -9.72 -37.80 23.01
CA LEU A 90 -11.06 -37.77 23.57
C LEU A 90 -11.67 -39.18 23.64
N TRP A 91 -11.56 -39.94 22.55
CA TRP A 91 -12.06 -41.31 22.46
C TRP A 91 -11.38 -42.29 23.43
N VAL A 92 -10.07 -42.14 23.66
CA VAL A 92 -9.32 -42.97 24.62
C VAL A 92 -9.56 -42.55 26.07
N TYR A 93 -9.51 -41.25 26.38
CA TYR A 93 -9.46 -40.76 27.76
C TYR A 93 -10.84 -40.47 28.36
N LEU A 94 -11.73 -39.83 27.61
CA LEU A 94 -13.06 -39.41 28.09
C LEU A 94 -14.02 -40.60 28.26
N ARG A 95 -13.78 -41.72 27.55
CA ARG A 95 -14.57 -42.95 27.67
C ARG A 95 -14.36 -43.62 29.03
N ARG A 96 -15.21 -43.27 30.00
CA ARG A 96 -15.28 -43.90 31.33
C ARG A 96 -15.58 -45.40 31.18
N ARG A 97 -14.77 -46.26 31.82
CA ARG A 97 -14.98 -47.71 31.87
C ARG A 97 -15.14 -48.14 33.33
N PRO A 98 -16.20 -48.89 33.70
CA PRO A 98 -16.36 -49.37 35.07
C PRO A 98 -15.32 -50.43 35.40
N LEU A 99 -14.85 -50.45 36.66
CA LEU A 99 -13.75 -51.31 37.13
C LEU A 99 -14.00 -52.80 36.87
N VAL A 100 -15.23 -53.29 37.05
CA VAL A 100 -15.60 -54.69 36.77
C VAL A 100 -15.42 -55.05 35.30
N SER A 101 -15.75 -54.16 34.36
CA SER A 101 -15.53 -54.42 32.92
C SER A 101 -14.05 -54.38 32.53
N ALA A 102 -13.25 -53.55 33.19
CA ALA A 102 -11.80 -53.58 33.05
C ALA A 102 -11.20 -54.89 33.62
N ALA A 103 -11.67 -55.33 34.80
CA ALA A 103 -11.27 -56.58 35.42
C ALA A 103 -11.56 -57.79 34.51
N ARG A 104 -12.77 -57.90 33.95
CA ARG A 104 -13.12 -58.97 32.99
C ARG A 104 -12.22 -58.97 31.74
N TYR A 105 -11.89 -57.79 31.22
CA TYR A 105 -10.95 -57.66 30.09
C TYR A 105 -9.53 -58.15 30.45
N PHE A 106 -9.02 -57.77 31.63
CA PHE A 106 -7.70 -58.20 32.09
C PHE A 106 -7.67 -59.68 32.53
N ASP A 107 -8.75 -60.21 33.10
CA ASP A 107 -8.90 -61.64 33.41
C ASP A 107 -8.74 -62.50 32.14
N LEU A 108 -9.37 -62.08 31.02
CA LEU A 108 -9.22 -62.73 29.72
C LEU A 108 -7.83 -62.50 29.11
N ARG A 109 -7.30 -61.26 29.16
CA ARG A 109 -6.03 -60.90 28.50
C ARG A 109 -4.81 -61.52 29.20
N PHE A 110 -4.86 -61.69 30.51
CA PHE A 110 -3.76 -62.25 31.32
C PHE A 110 -4.01 -63.71 31.74
N GLY A 111 -5.15 -64.30 31.38
CA GLY A 111 -5.48 -65.71 31.67
C GLY A 111 -5.77 -66.01 33.14
N LEU A 112 -6.26 -65.03 33.90
CA LEU A 112 -6.45 -65.11 35.35
C LEU A 112 -7.67 -65.95 35.79
N LYS A 113 -8.49 -66.42 34.85
CA LYS A 113 -9.67 -67.29 35.11
C LYS A 113 -10.70 -66.61 36.03
N GLU A 114 -11.12 -65.40 35.65
CA GLU A 114 -12.18 -64.62 36.31
C GLU A 114 -11.93 -64.25 37.78
N ARG A 115 -10.69 -64.40 38.28
CA ARG A 115 -10.35 -64.13 39.68
C ARG A 115 -10.59 -62.68 40.07
N LEU A 116 -10.22 -61.71 39.23
CA LEU A 116 -10.34 -60.29 39.56
C LEU A 116 -11.79 -59.80 39.49
N SER A 117 -12.49 -60.13 38.40
CA SER A 117 -13.90 -59.80 38.23
C SER A 117 -14.75 -60.45 39.33
N THR A 118 -14.55 -61.73 39.64
CA THR A 118 -15.23 -62.41 40.75
C THR A 118 -14.91 -61.78 42.11
N ALA A 119 -13.65 -61.42 42.37
CA ALA A 119 -13.28 -60.76 43.63
C ALA A 119 -13.92 -59.37 43.79
N LEU A 120 -13.99 -58.57 42.71
CA LEU A 120 -14.70 -57.29 42.73
C LEU A 120 -16.21 -57.47 42.88
N GLU A 121 -16.84 -58.41 42.18
CA GLU A 121 -18.28 -58.67 42.29
C GLU A 121 -18.67 -59.22 43.68
N LEU A 122 -17.77 -59.91 44.37
CA LEU A 122 -17.91 -60.31 45.77
C LEU A 122 -17.72 -59.15 46.77
N LEU A 123 -16.81 -58.21 46.48
CA LEU A 123 -16.57 -57.00 47.27
C LEU A 123 -17.73 -56.01 47.15
N GLU A 124 -18.24 -55.80 45.94
CA GLU A 124 -19.43 -54.99 45.63
C GLU A 124 -20.75 -55.68 46.04
N GLY A 125 -20.69 -56.91 46.57
CA GLY A 125 -21.86 -57.63 47.10
C GLY A 125 -22.84 -58.15 46.05
N ARG A 126 -22.48 -58.14 44.76
CA ARG A 126 -23.32 -58.66 43.65
C ARG A 126 -23.50 -60.18 43.72
N ILE A 127 -22.52 -60.89 44.27
CA ILE A 127 -22.55 -62.35 44.45
C ILE A 127 -22.73 -62.69 45.94
N PRO A 128 -23.79 -63.40 46.35
CA PRO A 128 -23.95 -63.89 47.71
C PRO A 128 -23.00 -65.07 47.96
N ALA A 129 -22.07 -64.91 48.90
CA ALA A 129 -21.11 -65.95 49.30
C ALA A 129 -20.84 -65.94 50.80
N GLY A 130 -20.56 -67.11 51.38
CA GLY A 130 -20.11 -67.25 52.76
C GLY A 130 -18.77 -66.54 53.00
N ARG A 131 -18.57 -66.03 54.22
CA ARG A 131 -17.41 -65.18 54.56
C ARG A 131 -16.08 -65.84 54.19
N ASP A 132 -15.85 -67.07 54.64
CA ASP A 132 -14.59 -67.80 54.44
C ASP A 132 -14.22 -67.99 52.95
N LEU A 133 -15.23 -68.15 52.08
CA LEU A 133 -15.03 -68.25 50.63
C LEU A 133 -14.64 -66.89 50.05
N ARG A 134 -15.31 -65.81 50.50
CA ARG A 134 -14.98 -64.43 50.13
C ARG A 134 -13.56 -64.05 50.57
N GLU A 135 -13.16 -64.38 51.81
CA GLU A 135 -11.81 -64.10 52.33
C GLU A 135 -10.75 -64.73 51.42
N ARG A 136 -10.93 -66.00 51.04
CA ARG A 136 -10.00 -66.77 50.20
C ARG A 136 -9.97 -66.30 48.75
N GLN A 137 -11.12 -66.02 48.13
CA GLN A 137 -11.18 -65.58 46.73
C GLN A 137 -10.53 -64.20 46.53
N ILE A 138 -10.72 -63.28 47.48
CA ILE A 138 -10.08 -61.94 47.42
C ILE A 138 -8.56 -62.06 47.60
N ALA A 139 -8.10 -62.88 48.55
CA ALA A 139 -6.68 -63.12 48.78
C ALA A 139 -6.00 -63.78 47.56
N ASP A 140 -6.63 -64.80 46.97
CA ASP A 140 -6.14 -65.48 45.77
C ASP A 140 -6.08 -64.53 44.55
N ALA A 141 -7.12 -63.72 44.35
CA ALA A 141 -7.15 -62.71 43.29
C ALA A 141 -6.02 -61.67 43.46
N HIS A 142 -5.79 -61.17 44.68
CA HIS A 142 -4.70 -60.23 44.95
C HIS A 142 -3.31 -60.85 44.71
N GLU A 143 -3.07 -62.07 45.20
CA GLU A 143 -1.79 -62.78 45.04
C GLU A 143 -1.45 -62.99 43.56
N HIS A 144 -2.45 -63.27 42.72
CA HIS A 144 -2.27 -63.43 41.28
C HIS A 144 -2.16 -62.09 40.54
N ALA A 145 -2.91 -61.05 40.94
CA ALA A 145 -2.77 -59.69 40.38
C ALA A 145 -1.34 -59.17 40.54
N ARG A 146 -0.77 -59.27 41.75
CA ARG A 146 0.57 -58.79 42.08
C ARG A 146 1.69 -59.46 41.26
N ARG A 147 1.45 -60.65 40.71
CA ARG A 147 2.40 -61.39 39.86
C ARG A 147 2.35 -61.02 38.38
N VAL A 148 1.32 -60.30 37.93
CA VAL A 148 1.18 -59.93 36.51
C VAL A 148 2.01 -58.69 36.19
N ASN A 149 2.99 -58.86 35.30
CA ASN A 149 3.61 -57.74 34.60
C ASN A 149 2.79 -57.36 33.36
N ALA A 150 2.07 -56.25 33.40
CA ALA A 150 1.20 -55.84 32.30
C ALA A 150 1.97 -55.48 31.01
N ALA A 151 3.23 -55.05 31.12
CA ALA A 151 4.05 -54.69 29.96
C ALA A 151 4.27 -55.87 29.00
N ASP A 152 4.32 -57.10 29.51
CA ASP A 152 4.51 -58.29 28.68
C ASP A 152 3.31 -58.61 27.79
N TYR A 153 2.10 -58.27 28.24
CA TYR A 153 0.84 -58.57 27.57
C TYR A 153 0.26 -57.38 26.78
N LEU A 154 0.70 -56.15 27.07
CA LEU A 154 0.24 -54.89 26.46
C LEU A 154 1.35 -54.22 25.63
N ARG A 155 2.15 -55.01 24.92
CA ARG A 155 3.26 -54.51 24.09
C ARG A 155 2.75 -53.59 22.97
N VAL A 156 3.39 -52.43 22.83
CA VAL A 156 3.16 -51.52 21.71
C VAL A 156 3.86 -52.10 20.48
N THR A 157 3.09 -52.48 19.47
CA THR A 157 3.61 -52.94 18.18
C THR A 157 3.11 -51.98 17.09
N PRO A 158 3.91 -50.98 16.69
CA PRO A 158 3.51 -50.06 15.62
C PRO A 158 3.34 -50.84 14.32
N ARG A 159 2.20 -50.63 13.66
CA ARG A 159 1.86 -51.21 12.37
C ARG A 159 2.64 -50.50 11.27
N ARG A 160 3.65 -51.18 10.71
CA ARG A 160 4.56 -50.62 9.69
C ARG A 160 3.82 -50.19 8.42
N ASP A 161 2.76 -50.92 8.09
CA ASP A 161 1.81 -50.63 7.02
C ASP A 161 1.10 -49.28 7.21
N GLU A 162 0.65 -48.97 8.42
CA GLU A 162 -0.03 -47.69 8.72
C GLU A 162 0.97 -46.52 8.72
N TRP A 163 2.19 -46.72 9.22
CA TRP A 163 3.24 -45.69 9.19
C TRP A 163 3.82 -45.47 7.78
N ALA A 164 3.87 -46.51 6.93
CA ALA A 164 4.28 -46.36 5.53
C ALA A 164 3.29 -45.48 4.74
N LEU A 165 1.98 -45.61 5.00
CA LEU A 165 0.97 -44.73 4.41
C LEU A 165 1.14 -43.27 4.86
N VAL A 166 1.33 -43.04 6.17
CA VAL A 166 1.58 -41.69 6.71
C VAL A 166 2.84 -41.08 6.08
N ALA A 167 3.94 -41.84 5.99
CA ALA A 167 5.17 -41.36 5.36
C ALA A 167 4.98 -41.05 3.86
N ALA A 168 4.23 -41.87 3.13
CA ALA A 168 3.90 -41.63 1.73
C ALA A 168 3.07 -40.35 1.55
N LEU A 169 2.05 -40.12 2.38
CA LEU A 169 1.24 -38.90 2.35
C LEU A 169 2.07 -37.64 2.67
N VAL A 170 2.97 -37.71 3.66
CA VAL A 170 3.89 -36.60 3.97
C VAL A 170 4.84 -36.31 2.81
N ILE A 171 5.39 -37.33 2.15
CA ILE A 171 6.27 -37.15 0.98
C ILE A 171 5.50 -36.53 -0.19
N VAL A 172 4.27 -36.97 -0.46
CA VAL A 172 3.44 -36.39 -1.53
C VAL A 172 3.06 -34.95 -1.21
N LEU A 173 2.63 -34.65 0.03
CA LEU A 173 2.31 -33.29 0.45
C LEU A 173 3.51 -32.36 0.37
N ALA A 174 4.68 -32.81 0.85
CA ALA A 174 5.92 -32.05 0.75
C ALA A 174 6.33 -31.81 -0.72
N ALA A 175 6.16 -32.80 -1.60
CA ALA A 175 6.42 -32.61 -3.03
C ALA A 175 5.44 -31.61 -3.67
N LEU A 176 4.17 -31.60 -3.28
CA LEU A 176 3.18 -30.63 -3.77
C LEU A 176 3.46 -29.20 -3.29
N VAL A 177 4.02 -29.02 -2.09
CA VAL A 177 4.40 -27.70 -1.54
C VAL A 177 5.75 -27.20 -2.07
N ILE A 178 6.71 -28.11 -2.30
CA ILE A 178 8.06 -27.74 -2.78
C ILE A 178 8.10 -27.51 -4.30
N ILE A 179 7.28 -28.22 -5.07
CA ILE A 179 7.16 -27.97 -6.51
C ILE A 179 6.32 -26.71 -6.67
N PRO A 180 6.83 -25.62 -7.28
CA PRO A 180 6.03 -24.42 -7.50
C PRO A 180 4.76 -24.78 -8.28
N ASN A 181 3.62 -24.31 -7.77
CA ASN A 181 2.34 -24.51 -8.42
C ASN A 181 2.21 -23.45 -9.51
N PRO A 182 2.10 -23.81 -10.81
CA PRO A 182 2.00 -22.83 -11.89
C PRO A 182 0.70 -22.01 -11.89
N LEU A 183 -0.24 -22.31 -10.99
CA LEU A 183 -1.44 -21.50 -10.72
C LEU A 183 -1.38 -20.78 -9.36
N SER A 184 -0.34 -20.99 -8.56
CA SER A 184 0.01 -20.09 -7.47
C SER A 184 0.99 -19.09 -8.06
N ALA A 185 0.44 -17.99 -8.57
CA ALA A 185 1.22 -16.79 -8.82
C ALA A 185 2.04 -16.43 -7.57
N GLY A 186 3.13 -15.69 -7.77
CA GLY A 186 3.93 -15.14 -6.68
C GLY A 186 3.17 -14.02 -5.94
N PRO A 187 3.88 -13.06 -5.32
CA PRO A 187 3.25 -11.80 -4.89
C PRO A 187 2.52 -11.05 -6.03
N SER A 188 2.77 -11.38 -7.30
CA SER A 188 1.98 -11.02 -8.50
C SER A 188 0.62 -11.74 -8.63
N GLY A 189 -0.02 -12.07 -7.50
CA GLY A 189 -1.23 -12.90 -7.46
C GLY A 189 -2.56 -12.19 -7.66
N ASP A 190 -2.55 -10.86 -7.80
CA ASP A 190 -3.72 -10.08 -8.16
C ASP A 190 -3.80 -9.92 -9.69
N PRO A 191 -4.90 -10.32 -10.36
CA PRO A 191 -5.09 -10.01 -11.77
C PRO A 191 -5.05 -8.51 -12.09
N GLN A 192 -5.30 -7.63 -11.11
CA GLN A 192 -5.16 -6.18 -11.27
C GLN A 192 -3.68 -5.76 -11.42
N SER A 193 -2.76 -6.33 -10.64
CA SER A 193 -1.32 -6.04 -10.77
C SER A 193 -0.75 -6.53 -12.11
N ALA A 194 -1.21 -7.67 -12.62
CA ALA A 194 -0.79 -8.18 -13.91
C ALA A 194 -1.32 -7.34 -15.08
N ALA A 195 -2.53 -6.78 -14.95
CA ALA A 195 -3.07 -5.81 -15.91
C ALA A 195 -2.21 -4.52 -15.92
N PHE A 196 -1.99 -3.93 -14.75
CA PHE A 196 -1.18 -2.71 -14.59
C PHE A 196 0.23 -2.85 -15.19
N ILE A 197 0.94 -3.96 -14.93
CA ILE A 197 2.27 -4.19 -15.51
C ILE A 197 2.21 -4.33 -17.04
N THR A 198 1.15 -4.93 -17.59
CA THR A 198 0.96 -5.03 -19.05
C THR A 198 0.71 -3.65 -19.67
N GLU A 199 -0.08 -2.81 -19.02
CA GLU A 199 -0.38 -1.43 -19.43
C GLU A 199 0.87 -0.54 -19.33
N SER A 200 1.63 -0.64 -18.24
CA SER A 200 2.93 0.04 -18.06
C SER A 200 3.93 -0.29 -19.18
N ILE A 201 3.92 -1.53 -19.70
CA ILE A 201 4.74 -1.93 -20.85
C ILE A 201 4.29 -1.19 -22.12
N GLU A 202 2.98 -1.12 -22.38
CA GLU A 202 2.42 -0.41 -23.55
C GLU A 202 2.69 1.12 -23.47
N ASP A 203 2.57 1.74 -22.28
CA ASP A 203 2.88 3.16 -22.08
C ASP A 203 4.39 3.46 -22.29
N VAL A 204 5.29 2.61 -21.79
CA VAL A 204 6.74 2.77 -22.02
C VAL A 204 7.11 2.53 -23.49
N GLU A 205 6.51 1.57 -24.19
CA GLU A 205 6.67 1.41 -25.64
C GLU A 205 6.22 2.67 -26.40
N SER A 206 5.11 3.29 -26.01
CA SER A 206 4.59 4.54 -26.58
C SER A 206 5.51 5.74 -26.33
N ALA A 207 6.07 5.87 -25.12
CA ALA A 207 7.06 6.89 -24.79
C ALA A 207 8.34 6.72 -25.65
N ILE A 208 8.83 5.48 -25.81
CA ILE A 208 9.96 5.14 -26.68
C ILE A 208 9.67 5.53 -28.14
N GLU A 209 8.49 5.23 -28.70
CA GLU A 209 8.14 5.60 -30.08
C GLU A 209 8.10 7.13 -30.27
N THR A 210 7.55 7.86 -29.30
CA THR A 210 7.49 9.33 -29.30
C THR A 210 8.90 9.93 -29.36
N ILE A 211 9.78 9.53 -28.44
CA ILE A 211 11.17 10.02 -28.34
C ILE A 211 12.04 9.57 -29.53
N ALA A 212 11.77 8.39 -30.10
CA ALA A 212 12.45 7.90 -31.29
C ALA A 212 12.05 8.64 -32.57
N THR A 213 10.89 9.31 -32.59
CA THR A 213 10.35 9.98 -33.79
C THR A 213 10.38 11.51 -33.74
N ASP A 214 10.47 12.13 -32.55
CA ASP A 214 10.67 13.57 -32.36
C ASP A 214 11.94 14.05 -33.10
N PRO A 215 11.88 14.94 -34.10
CA PRO A 215 13.06 15.41 -34.82
C PRO A 215 13.93 16.41 -34.03
N ALA A 216 13.37 17.06 -33.00
CA ALA A 216 13.97 18.21 -32.32
C ALA A 216 14.92 17.83 -31.17
N LEU A 217 14.70 16.66 -30.55
CA LEU A 217 15.64 16.07 -29.59
C LEU A 217 17.04 15.88 -30.18
N ASP A 218 18.06 16.39 -29.50
CA ASP A 218 19.45 16.20 -29.91
C ASP A 218 19.88 14.72 -29.84
N ASP A 219 20.89 14.36 -30.64
CA ASP A 219 21.39 12.99 -30.79
C ASP A 219 21.92 12.35 -29.49
N GLU A 220 22.30 13.15 -28.47
CA GLU A 220 22.81 12.67 -27.18
C GLU A 220 21.68 12.45 -26.19
N SER A 221 20.86 13.48 -25.93
CA SER A 221 19.73 13.40 -24.98
C SER A 221 18.72 12.34 -25.39
N ARG A 222 18.38 12.26 -26.69
CA ARG A 222 17.53 11.19 -27.24
C ARG A 222 18.06 9.81 -26.87
N ARG A 223 19.38 9.61 -26.91
CA ARG A 223 19.99 8.30 -26.69
C ARG A 223 20.02 7.93 -25.21
N GLU A 224 20.25 8.89 -24.32
CA GLU A 224 20.22 8.69 -22.87
C GLU A 224 18.79 8.36 -22.39
N LEU A 225 17.80 9.08 -22.91
CA LEU A 225 16.38 8.80 -22.67
C LEU A 225 15.99 7.41 -23.18
N LEU A 226 16.32 7.07 -24.44
CA LEU A 226 16.02 5.76 -25.02
C LEU A 226 16.75 4.61 -24.31
N GLU A 227 18.04 4.74 -23.95
CA GLU A 227 18.77 3.70 -23.21
C GLU A 227 18.13 3.44 -21.85
N THR A 228 17.64 4.49 -21.18
CA THR A 228 16.98 4.36 -19.87
C THR A 228 15.58 3.74 -20.01
N LEU A 229 14.76 4.20 -20.96
CA LEU A 229 13.43 3.65 -21.19
C LEU A 229 13.47 2.20 -21.73
N GLU A 230 14.41 1.85 -22.61
CA GLU A 230 14.62 0.47 -23.05
C GLU A 230 15.03 -0.44 -21.88
N LEU A 231 15.80 0.06 -20.92
CA LEU A 231 16.15 -0.67 -19.70
C LEU A 231 14.94 -0.84 -18.77
N THR A 232 14.12 0.20 -18.61
CA THR A 232 12.85 0.15 -17.87
C THR A 232 11.90 -0.88 -18.49
N LEU A 233 11.69 -0.83 -19.80
CA LEU A 233 10.88 -1.80 -20.56
C LEU A 233 11.38 -3.24 -20.34
N ALA A 234 12.67 -3.48 -20.55
CA ALA A 234 13.28 -4.80 -20.35
C ALA A 234 13.22 -5.31 -18.90
N THR A 235 13.01 -4.43 -17.93
CA THR A 235 12.82 -4.78 -16.52
C THR A 235 11.34 -5.05 -16.20
N LEU A 236 10.41 -4.27 -16.75
CA LEU A 236 8.97 -4.52 -16.69
C LEU A 236 8.57 -5.86 -17.36
N GLU A 237 9.27 -6.27 -18.42
CA GLU A 237 9.10 -7.57 -19.09
C GLU A 237 9.52 -8.80 -18.24
N ASP A 238 10.20 -8.64 -17.10
CA ASP A 238 10.60 -9.79 -16.27
C ASP A 238 9.40 -10.41 -15.53
N GLU A 239 9.16 -11.71 -15.78
CA GLU A 239 8.10 -12.53 -15.15
C GLU A 239 8.16 -12.54 -13.60
N ALA A 240 9.24 -12.04 -12.99
CA ALA A 240 9.45 -11.94 -11.56
C ALA A 240 9.21 -10.55 -10.92
N ILE A 241 8.90 -9.49 -11.69
CA ILE A 241 8.74 -8.13 -11.14
C ILE A 241 7.54 -8.00 -10.18
N SER A 242 7.67 -7.12 -9.19
CA SER A 242 6.60 -6.79 -8.24
C SER A 242 5.91 -5.47 -8.57
N LEU A 243 4.66 -5.28 -8.14
CA LEU A 243 3.90 -4.04 -8.40
C LEU A 243 4.62 -2.80 -7.85
N ASP A 244 5.15 -2.88 -6.63
CA ASP A 244 5.89 -1.77 -6.00
C ASP A 244 7.15 -1.38 -6.79
N GLU A 245 7.78 -2.35 -7.44
CA GLU A 245 9.00 -2.19 -8.25
C GLU A 245 8.67 -1.65 -9.65
N ALA A 246 7.57 -2.10 -10.26
CA ALA A 246 7.04 -1.52 -11.50
C ALA A 246 6.63 -0.05 -11.30
N LEU A 247 5.90 0.27 -10.22
CA LEU A 247 5.53 1.64 -9.87
C LEU A 247 6.76 2.54 -9.63
N ALA A 248 7.81 2.02 -8.99
CA ALA A 248 9.05 2.76 -8.78
C ALA A 248 9.77 3.07 -10.10
N LEU A 249 9.84 2.10 -11.03
CA LEU A 249 10.45 2.28 -12.35
C LEU A 249 9.65 3.26 -13.23
N MET A 250 8.31 3.20 -13.18
CA MET A 250 7.45 4.16 -13.89
C MET A 250 7.68 5.58 -13.37
N GLY A 251 7.74 5.78 -12.06
CA GLY A 251 8.06 7.08 -11.45
C GLY A 251 9.46 7.59 -11.78
N GLU A 252 10.47 6.71 -11.82
CA GLU A 252 11.84 7.09 -12.22
C GLU A 252 11.92 7.50 -13.71
N ALA A 253 11.15 6.83 -14.58
CA ALA A 253 11.02 7.21 -15.99
C ALA A 253 10.22 8.52 -16.19
N GLU A 254 9.12 8.69 -15.46
CA GLU A 254 8.31 9.92 -15.41
C GLU A 254 9.16 11.14 -14.98
N ASP A 255 9.88 11.02 -13.85
CA ASP A 255 10.74 12.09 -13.32
C ASP A 255 11.86 12.45 -14.31
N LEU A 256 12.47 11.46 -14.99
CA LEU A 256 13.48 11.69 -16.03
C LEU A 256 12.94 12.49 -17.22
N LEU A 257 11.75 12.14 -17.72
CA LEU A 257 11.12 12.83 -18.84
C LEU A 257 10.73 14.26 -18.48
N ARG A 258 10.12 14.48 -17.31
CA ARG A 258 9.79 15.85 -16.84
C ARG A 258 11.02 16.68 -16.54
N GLN A 259 12.11 16.07 -16.06
CA GLN A 259 13.38 16.78 -15.91
C GLN A 259 13.90 17.23 -17.28
N SER A 260 13.93 16.34 -18.28
CA SER A 260 14.37 16.69 -19.64
C SER A 260 13.50 17.78 -20.28
N ALA A 261 12.18 17.74 -20.07
CA ALA A 261 11.26 18.78 -20.56
C ALA A 261 11.49 20.13 -19.85
N SER A 262 11.77 20.10 -18.53
CA SER A 262 12.11 21.29 -17.75
C SER A 262 13.44 21.91 -18.18
N ASP A 263 14.47 21.10 -18.43
CA ASP A 263 15.79 21.57 -18.86
C ASP A 263 15.72 22.28 -20.24
N ILE A 264 14.92 21.74 -21.17
CA ILE A 264 14.64 22.39 -22.47
C ILE A 264 13.89 23.72 -22.27
N ARG A 265 12.88 23.77 -21.39
CA ARG A 265 12.12 25.01 -21.14
C ARG A 265 12.93 26.09 -20.43
N GLU A 266 13.80 25.75 -19.48
CA GLU A 266 14.75 26.69 -18.88
C GLU A 266 15.73 27.23 -19.94
N GLN A 267 16.19 26.38 -20.87
CA GLN A 267 16.99 26.84 -21.99
C GLN A 267 16.22 27.79 -22.91
N LEU A 268 14.95 27.49 -23.26
CA LEU A 268 14.09 28.34 -24.09
C LEU A 268 13.80 29.71 -23.43
N GLU A 269 13.48 29.74 -22.13
CA GLU A 269 13.27 30.97 -21.37
C GLU A 269 14.55 31.85 -21.39
N ALA A 270 15.72 31.23 -21.19
CA ALA A 270 17.01 31.92 -21.32
C ALA A 270 17.28 32.42 -22.76
N GLN A 271 16.75 31.77 -23.80
CA GLN A 271 16.81 32.32 -25.17
C GLN A 271 15.90 33.53 -25.36
N ALA A 272 14.66 33.46 -24.88
CA ALA A 272 13.68 34.53 -24.99
C ALA A 272 14.15 35.81 -24.26
N ASP A 273 14.73 35.67 -23.07
CA ASP A 273 15.35 36.78 -22.32
C ASP A 273 16.51 37.42 -23.09
N ALA A 274 17.40 36.60 -23.67
CA ALA A 274 18.54 37.10 -24.44
C ALA A 274 18.12 37.77 -25.76
N LEU A 275 17.07 37.27 -26.43
CA LEU A 275 16.47 37.90 -27.60
C LEU A 275 15.77 39.21 -27.25
N THR A 276 15.12 39.30 -26.08
CA THR A 276 14.50 40.55 -25.59
C THR A 276 15.57 41.62 -25.30
N ALA A 277 16.66 41.26 -24.62
CA ALA A 277 17.78 42.17 -24.41
C ALA A 277 18.47 42.58 -25.73
N ALA A 278 18.53 41.67 -26.71
CA ALA A 278 19.02 41.93 -28.05
C ALA A 278 18.14 42.91 -28.86
N SER A 279 16.80 42.79 -28.75
CA SER A 279 15.87 43.72 -29.40
C SER A 279 15.88 45.11 -28.75
N GLU A 280 15.94 45.19 -27.41
CA GLU A 280 16.10 46.46 -26.68
C GLU A 280 17.40 47.18 -27.07
N ALA A 281 18.51 46.45 -27.23
CA ALA A 281 19.81 47.01 -27.59
C ALA A 281 19.87 47.62 -29.01
N LEU A 282 18.94 47.24 -29.88
CA LEU A 282 18.81 47.76 -31.25
C LEU A 282 17.70 48.81 -31.40
N ASP A 283 17.08 49.27 -30.31
CA ASP A 283 15.95 50.22 -30.30
C ASP A 283 14.77 49.69 -31.15
N ALA A 284 14.54 48.37 -31.09
CA ALA A 284 13.46 47.69 -31.78
C ALA A 284 12.08 48.12 -31.25
N ASN A 285 11.05 47.93 -32.07
CA ASN A 285 9.72 48.48 -31.79
C ASN A 285 8.94 47.62 -30.77
N ASP A 286 8.64 48.18 -29.59
CA ASP A 286 7.96 47.51 -28.46
C ASP A 286 6.61 46.84 -28.79
N ASP A 287 5.97 47.21 -29.91
CA ASP A 287 4.69 46.64 -30.37
C ASP A 287 4.84 45.24 -31.04
N MET A 288 6.08 44.73 -31.21
CA MET A 288 6.40 43.47 -31.90
C MET A 288 6.97 42.42 -30.92
N THR A 289 6.97 41.14 -31.31
CA THR A 289 7.74 40.13 -30.55
C THR A 289 9.24 40.45 -30.61
N PRO A 290 10.06 40.04 -29.62
CA PRO A 290 11.52 40.28 -29.64
C PRO A 290 12.19 39.82 -30.94
N PHE A 291 11.73 38.70 -31.49
CA PHE A 291 12.17 38.17 -32.77
C PHE A 291 11.80 39.10 -33.95
N GLU A 292 10.52 39.43 -34.12
CA GLU A 292 10.05 40.29 -35.22
C GLU A 292 10.65 41.70 -35.13
N GLY A 293 10.77 42.25 -33.91
CA GLY A 293 11.38 43.54 -33.67
C GLY A 293 12.86 43.57 -34.04
N LEU A 294 13.62 42.53 -33.68
CA LEU A 294 15.02 42.37 -34.07
C LEU A 294 15.17 42.19 -35.60
N GLN A 295 14.30 41.40 -36.22
CA GLN A 295 14.27 41.20 -37.67
C GLN A 295 13.98 42.52 -38.41
N ALA A 296 12.98 43.28 -37.96
CA ALA A 296 12.61 44.58 -38.52
C ALA A 296 13.74 45.63 -38.36
N ALA A 297 14.44 45.63 -37.21
CA ALA A 297 15.59 46.51 -36.99
C ALA A 297 16.75 46.21 -37.96
N LEU A 298 17.04 44.93 -38.23
CA LEU A 298 18.05 44.52 -39.22
C LEU A 298 17.66 44.95 -40.64
N ASP A 299 16.40 44.76 -41.04
CA ASP A 299 15.90 45.16 -42.36
C ASP A 299 15.91 46.69 -42.53
N GLU A 300 15.55 47.47 -41.49
CA GLU A 300 15.66 48.94 -41.53
C GLU A 300 17.12 49.39 -41.66
N ILE A 301 18.06 48.80 -40.91
CA ILE A 301 19.49 49.09 -41.03
C ILE A 301 19.97 48.77 -42.47
N ALA A 302 19.57 47.62 -43.03
CA ALA A 302 19.91 47.22 -44.38
C ALA A 302 19.32 48.17 -45.45
N GLU A 303 18.11 48.69 -45.28
CA GLU A 303 17.51 49.69 -46.19
C GLU A 303 18.18 51.07 -46.06
N GLN A 304 18.49 51.53 -44.85
CA GLN A 304 19.18 52.82 -44.64
C GLN A 304 20.62 52.79 -45.20
N LEU A 305 21.31 51.66 -45.04
CA LEU A 305 22.58 51.34 -45.70
C LEU A 305 22.40 51.22 -47.23
N GLY A 306 21.26 50.67 -47.67
CA GLY A 306 20.73 50.65 -49.04
C GLY A 306 20.69 52.02 -49.71
N ALA A 307 20.05 52.98 -49.06
CA ALA A 307 19.86 54.34 -49.57
C ALA A 307 21.11 55.23 -49.49
N GLY A 308 22.17 54.77 -48.81
CA GLY A 308 23.30 55.62 -48.43
C GLY A 308 22.89 56.74 -47.47
N ALA A 309 21.88 56.50 -46.64
CA ALA A 309 21.34 57.46 -45.68
C ALA A 309 22.18 57.58 -44.40
N LEU A 310 22.92 56.52 -44.06
CA LEU A 310 23.86 56.47 -42.94
C LEU A 310 25.13 57.27 -43.28
N ASP A 311 25.47 58.24 -42.42
CA ASP A 311 26.78 58.89 -42.42
C ASP A 311 27.80 58.10 -41.58
N GLU A 312 29.06 58.53 -41.60
CA GLU A 312 30.18 57.80 -40.98
C GLU A 312 30.02 57.67 -39.44
N GLU A 313 29.35 58.65 -38.80
CA GLU A 313 29.03 58.60 -37.36
C GLU A 313 27.83 57.68 -37.06
N ALA A 314 26.85 57.61 -37.97
CA ALA A 314 25.75 56.66 -37.87
C ALA A 314 26.23 55.21 -38.07
N LEU A 315 27.13 54.96 -39.03
CA LEU A 315 27.73 53.65 -39.26
C LEU A 315 28.47 53.13 -38.02
N GLU A 316 29.35 53.96 -37.42
CA GLU A 316 30.10 53.63 -36.21
C GLU A 316 29.15 53.29 -35.04
N ARG A 317 28.11 54.10 -34.81
CA ARG A 317 27.09 53.83 -33.77
C ARG A 317 26.27 52.56 -34.01
N THR A 318 25.90 52.26 -35.26
CA THR A 318 25.15 51.03 -35.58
C THR A 318 26.03 49.78 -35.51
N ALA A 319 27.32 49.89 -35.83
CA ALA A 319 28.28 48.80 -35.62
C ALA A 319 28.50 48.51 -34.12
N GLU A 320 28.63 49.56 -33.28
CA GLU A 320 28.69 49.41 -31.81
C GLU A 320 27.43 48.72 -31.24
N ALA A 321 26.24 49.08 -31.73
CA ALA A 321 24.98 48.45 -31.33
C ALA A 321 24.92 46.96 -31.71
N LEU A 322 25.26 46.62 -32.97
CA LEU A 322 25.34 45.22 -33.43
C LEU A 322 26.37 44.41 -32.64
N GLU A 323 27.53 44.98 -32.30
CA GLU A 323 28.53 44.30 -31.46
C GLU A 323 28.03 44.09 -30.02
N GLN A 324 27.26 45.04 -29.47
CA GLN A 324 26.62 44.86 -28.16
C GLN A 324 25.55 43.77 -28.20
N THR A 325 24.74 43.71 -29.25
CA THR A 325 23.75 42.64 -29.47
C THR A 325 24.43 41.27 -29.63
N ALA A 326 25.49 41.18 -30.44
CA ALA A 326 26.28 39.96 -30.59
C ALA A 326 26.79 39.42 -29.25
N ARG A 327 27.34 40.28 -28.39
CA ARG A 327 27.84 39.91 -27.05
C ARG A 327 26.76 39.44 -26.07
N GLN A 328 25.51 39.85 -26.26
CA GLN A 328 24.38 39.36 -25.45
C GLN A 328 23.94 37.97 -25.92
N LEU A 329 23.96 37.74 -27.24
CA LEU A 329 23.58 36.48 -27.86
C LEU A 329 24.69 35.41 -27.84
N ASP A 330 25.96 35.76 -27.63
CA ASP A 330 27.14 34.85 -27.69
C ASP A 330 27.00 33.53 -26.92
N ASN A 331 26.36 33.55 -25.73
CA ASN A 331 26.21 32.36 -24.89
C ASN A 331 25.00 31.47 -25.25
N VAL A 332 24.09 31.97 -26.08
CA VAL A 332 22.72 31.46 -26.26
C VAL A 332 22.47 31.11 -27.73
N ALA A 333 22.84 32.03 -28.60
CA ALA A 333 22.62 32.05 -30.04
C ALA A 333 23.96 32.37 -30.75
N PRO A 334 25.00 31.51 -30.62
CA PRO A 334 26.36 31.82 -31.10
C PRO A 334 26.44 32.02 -32.62
N SER A 335 25.58 31.36 -33.40
CA SER A 335 25.47 31.57 -34.85
C SER A 335 24.98 32.97 -35.21
N VAL A 336 23.97 33.48 -34.49
CA VAL A 336 23.49 34.86 -34.64
C VAL A 336 24.53 35.85 -34.13
N ALA A 337 25.20 35.56 -33.00
CA ALA A 337 26.26 36.41 -32.48
C ALA A 337 27.43 36.56 -33.48
N GLU A 338 27.90 35.46 -34.09
CA GLU A 338 28.95 35.49 -35.12
C GLU A 338 28.51 36.29 -36.35
N ALA A 339 27.28 36.08 -36.84
CA ALA A 339 26.75 36.82 -37.98
C ALA A 339 26.51 38.32 -37.70
N MET A 340 26.05 38.67 -36.48
CA MET A 340 25.92 40.05 -36.01
C MET A 340 27.29 40.73 -35.88
N GLN A 341 28.32 40.00 -35.44
CA GLN A 341 29.69 40.52 -35.40
C GLN A 341 30.26 40.72 -36.82
N GLU A 342 30.05 39.78 -37.76
CA GLU A 342 30.41 39.98 -39.17
C GLU A 342 29.72 41.24 -39.75
N ALA A 343 28.45 41.47 -39.42
CA ALA A 343 27.72 42.65 -39.85
C ALA A 343 28.29 43.94 -39.25
N ALA A 344 28.66 43.95 -37.97
CA ALA A 344 29.32 45.08 -37.31
C ALA A 344 30.68 45.42 -37.95
N GLU A 345 31.54 44.41 -38.17
CA GLU A 345 32.86 44.59 -38.80
C GLU A 345 32.74 45.08 -40.26
N ALA A 346 31.74 44.61 -41.00
CA ALA A 346 31.46 45.09 -42.35
C ALA A 346 30.93 46.53 -42.37
N MET A 347 30.09 46.90 -41.40
CA MET A 347 29.54 48.25 -41.23
C MET A 347 30.62 49.30 -40.91
N GLU A 348 31.59 48.99 -40.06
CA GLU A 348 32.73 49.88 -39.75
C GLU A 348 33.51 50.28 -41.02
N ASN A 349 33.54 49.38 -42.02
CA ASN A 349 34.28 49.56 -43.27
C ASN A 349 33.41 50.02 -44.46
N ALA A 350 32.12 50.31 -44.26
CA ALA A 350 31.12 50.56 -45.32
C ALA A 350 31.22 51.95 -46.00
N LEU A 351 32.43 52.38 -46.39
CA LEU A 351 32.70 53.71 -46.94
C LEU A 351 32.40 53.81 -48.44
N SER A 352 32.66 52.77 -49.23
CA SER A 352 32.31 52.67 -50.66
C SER A 352 30.99 51.95 -50.91
N GLU A 353 30.55 51.85 -52.17
CA GLU A 353 29.35 51.08 -52.53
C GLU A 353 29.59 49.56 -52.44
N GLU A 354 30.79 49.09 -52.77
CA GLU A 354 31.19 47.68 -52.73
C GLU A 354 31.29 47.17 -51.28
N GLU A 355 31.76 48.02 -50.36
CA GLU A 355 31.78 47.71 -48.92
C GLU A 355 30.37 47.77 -48.29
N ARG A 356 29.49 48.68 -48.76
CA ARG A 356 28.06 48.69 -48.36
C ARG A 356 27.32 47.45 -48.83
N GLU A 357 27.62 46.92 -50.02
CA GLU A 357 27.05 45.66 -50.52
C GLU A 357 27.48 44.49 -49.61
N ALA A 358 28.77 44.39 -49.26
CA ALA A 358 29.27 43.37 -48.33
C ALA A 358 28.64 43.44 -46.92
N ALA A 359 28.35 44.64 -46.41
CA ALA A 359 27.67 44.83 -45.13
C ALA A 359 26.18 44.44 -45.17
N ARG A 360 25.48 44.66 -46.31
CA ARG A 360 24.12 44.13 -46.50
C ARG A 360 24.12 42.60 -46.56
N ASP A 361 25.07 41.98 -47.27
CA ASP A 361 25.20 40.53 -47.33
C ASP A 361 25.49 39.90 -45.94
N ALA A 362 26.10 40.65 -45.02
CA ALA A 362 26.34 40.21 -43.64
C ALA A 362 25.10 40.36 -42.75
N LEU A 363 24.35 41.46 -42.88
CA LEU A 363 23.04 41.64 -42.23
C LEU A 363 22.03 40.57 -42.68
N GLU A 364 22.04 40.21 -43.97
CA GLU A 364 21.22 39.11 -44.49
C GLU A 364 21.57 37.77 -43.83
N ARG A 365 22.86 37.45 -43.64
CA ARG A 365 23.26 36.25 -42.87
C ARG A 365 22.82 36.31 -41.41
N ALA A 366 22.84 37.48 -40.78
CA ALA A 366 22.36 37.63 -39.40
C ALA A 366 20.84 37.40 -39.30
N ARG A 367 20.07 37.84 -40.30
CA ARG A 367 18.63 37.58 -40.41
C ARG A 367 18.35 36.09 -40.66
N ASP A 368 19.04 35.46 -41.60
CA ASP A 368 18.86 34.04 -41.93
C ASP A 368 19.27 33.14 -40.73
N ALA A 369 20.30 33.53 -39.97
CA ALA A 369 20.69 32.86 -38.73
C ALA A 369 19.66 33.05 -37.60
N LEU A 370 18.98 34.20 -37.56
CA LEU A 370 17.90 34.47 -36.62
C LEU A 370 16.70 33.56 -36.92
N GLU A 371 16.26 33.52 -38.18
CA GLU A 371 15.16 32.67 -38.66
C GLU A 371 15.40 31.18 -38.33
N GLN A 372 16.63 30.69 -38.53
CA GLN A 372 17.04 29.34 -38.13
C GLN A 372 16.99 29.10 -36.60
N ILE A 373 17.08 30.13 -35.75
CA ILE A 373 16.89 29.98 -34.30
C ILE A 373 15.41 29.96 -33.92
N ALA A 374 14.55 30.73 -34.61
CA ALA A 374 13.10 30.61 -34.40
C ALA A 374 12.60 29.20 -34.78
N GLU A 375 13.03 28.65 -35.92
CA GLU A 375 12.73 27.26 -36.29
C GLU A 375 13.19 26.26 -35.20
N GLN A 376 14.37 26.47 -34.60
CA GLN A 376 14.86 25.63 -33.49
C GLN A 376 14.09 25.83 -32.17
N GLN A 377 13.52 27.02 -31.91
CA GLN A 377 12.69 27.26 -30.73
C GLN A 377 11.33 26.58 -30.87
N ASP A 378 10.68 26.72 -32.03
CA ASP A 378 9.43 26.01 -32.34
C ASP A 378 9.61 24.48 -32.27
N GLU A 379 10.74 23.97 -32.77
CA GLU A 379 11.11 22.55 -32.67
C GLU A 379 11.35 22.12 -31.21
N ALA A 380 12.11 22.88 -30.43
CA ALA A 380 12.39 22.56 -29.02
C ALA A 380 11.15 22.68 -28.11
N GLU A 381 10.23 23.60 -28.38
CA GLU A 381 8.95 23.68 -27.65
C GLU A 381 8.08 22.44 -27.92
N GLN A 382 7.97 22.03 -29.19
CA GLN A 382 7.32 20.77 -29.57
C GLN A 382 7.97 19.54 -28.90
N SER A 383 9.29 19.56 -28.71
CA SER A 383 10.03 18.50 -28.00
C SER A 383 9.70 18.46 -26.52
N ALA A 384 9.71 19.60 -25.83
CA ALA A 384 9.35 19.68 -24.42
C ALA A 384 7.91 19.22 -24.16
N ASP A 385 6.98 19.57 -25.06
CA ASP A 385 5.58 19.14 -24.98
C ASP A 385 5.40 17.65 -25.33
N ALA A 386 6.22 17.09 -26.23
CA ALA A 386 6.26 15.65 -26.51
C ALA A 386 6.79 14.84 -25.31
N LEU A 387 7.81 15.36 -24.62
CA LEU A 387 8.36 14.75 -23.40
C LEU A 387 7.37 14.81 -22.23
N ASP A 388 6.67 15.93 -22.03
CA ASP A 388 5.58 16.02 -21.04
C ASP A 388 4.43 15.08 -21.39
N SER A 389 4.03 15.02 -22.67
CA SER A 389 2.98 14.10 -23.13
C SER A 389 3.35 12.63 -22.89
N ALA A 390 4.64 12.28 -23.02
CA ALA A 390 5.15 10.96 -22.68
C ALA A 390 5.18 10.73 -21.15
N ALA A 391 5.61 11.72 -20.36
CA ALA A 391 5.59 11.63 -18.90
C ALA A 391 4.18 11.48 -18.32
N ASP A 392 3.21 12.21 -18.87
CA ASP A 392 1.81 12.13 -18.47
C ASP A 392 1.11 10.84 -18.96
N ALA A 393 1.60 10.22 -20.05
CA ALA A 393 1.19 8.87 -20.41
C ALA A 393 1.66 7.84 -19.36
N LEU A 394 2.89 7.94 -18.85
CA LEU A 394 3.40 7.10 -17.77
C LEU A 394 2.71 7.34 -16.42
N ASN A 395 2.13 8.53 -16.21
CA ASN A 395 1.46 8.96 -14.99
C ASN A 395 -0.08 9.00 -15.14
N ARG A 396 -0.67 8.02 -15.84
CA ARG A 396 -2.12 7.85 -15.85
C ARG A 396 -2.65 7.42 -14.48
N ASP A 397 -2.96 8.41 -13.66
CA ASP A 397 -4.01 8.28 -12.64
C ASP A 397 -5.29 7.82 -13.36
N ASP A 398 -5.73 6.58 -13.11
CA ASP A 398 -6.90 5.93 -13.73
C ASP A 398 -8.23 6.48 -13.18
N ALA A 399 -8.34 7.81 -13.24
CA ALA A 399 -9.42 8.62 -12.70
C ALA A 399 -9.94 9.59 -13.78
N THR A 400 -11.10 9.24 -14.32
CA THR A 400 -12.02 10.09 -15.12
C THR A 400 -11.64 10.42 -16.58
N ASP A 401 -11.87 9.48 -17.50
CA ASP A 401 -12.73 9.79 -18.68
C ASP A 401 -13.51 8.61 -19.31
N ALA A 402 -13.70 7.49 -18.59
CA ALA A 402 -14.47 6.34 -19.09
C ALA A 402 -16.00 6.48 -18.97
N SER A 403 -16.54 7.72 -18.90
CA SER A 403 -17.97 7.99 -18.67
C SER A 403 -18.70 8.84 -19.71
N ASP A 404 -18.03 9.39 -20.73
CA ASP A 404 -18.67 10.19 -21.79
C ASP A 404 -18.33 9.72 -23.23
N ALA A 405 -17.95 8.44 -23.40
CA ALA A 405 -17.66 7.81 -24.69
C ALA A 405 -18.81 6.92 -25.24
N ASP A 406 -20.07 7.23 -24.94
CA ASP A 406 -21.26 6.56 -25.51
C ASP A 406 -21.94 7.51 -26.52
N GLY A 407 -21.28 7.71 -27.67
CA GLY A 407 -21.57 8.83 -28.57
C GLY A 407 -21.07 8.69 -30.01
N GLU A 408 -21.26 7.52 -30.65
CA GLU A 408 -21.08 7.40 -32.11
C GLU A 408 -21.97 8.40 -32.88
N PRO A 409 -21.42 9.01 -33.94
CA PRO A 409 -22.19 9.08 -35.18
C PRO A 409 -21.44 8.42 -36.35
N GLU A 410 -22.11 7.48 -37.01
CA GLU A 410 -21.64 6.85 -38.25
C GLU A 410 -21.34 7.85 -39.37
N ALA A 411 -20.44 7.44 -40.26
CA ALA A 411 -20.11 8.16 -41.49
C ALA A 411 -21.34 8.44 -42.37
N GLY A 412 -21.41 9.66 -42.90
CA GLY A 412 -22.35 10.06 -43.95
C GLY A 412 -21.65 10.89 -45.02
N ASP A 413 -21.45 10.31 -46.22
CA ASP A 413 -20.97 11.03 -47.40
C ASP A 413 -21.89 12.22 -47.75
N GLY A 414 -21.29 13.40 -47.99
CA GLY A 414 -22.00 14.61 -48.42
C GLY A 414 -21.05 15.67 -48.96
N GLU A 415 -21.06 15.89 -50.28
CA GLU A 415 -20.15 16.80 -50.98
C GLU A 415 -20.43 18.30 -50.69
N ALA A 416 -19.33 19.07 -50.67
CA ALA A 416 -19.15 20.50 -50.89
C ALA A 416 -20.36 21.44 -51.11
N ASP A 417 -20.33 22.61 -50.47
CA ASP A 417 -20.46 23.88 -51.22
C ASP A 417 -19.67 25.03 -50.57
N GLU A 418 -19.38 26.07 -51.37
CA GLU A 418 -18.36 27.11 -51.15
C GLU A 418 -18.97 28.48 -50.79
N SER A 419 -18.21 29.37 -50.14
CA SER A 419 -18.48 30.81 -49.89
C SER A 419 -19.65 31.18 -48.95
N GLY A 420 -19.62 32.27 -48.17
CA GLY A 420 -18.58 33.29 -47.94
C GLY A 420 -19.18 34.55 -47.26
N ASP A 421 -18.35 35.60 -47.12
CA ASP A 421 -18.66 36.99 -46.73
C ASP A 421 -18.53 37.41 -45.25
N THR A 422 -18.01 38.63 -45.12
CA THR A 422 -17.56 39.39 -43.94
C THR A 422 -18.68 40.17 -43.23
N GLY A 423 -18.47 40.53 -41.94
CA GLY A 423 -19.40 41.40 -41.19
C GLY A 423 -18.80 41.91 -39.87
N GLU A 424 -18.48 43.21 -39.82
CA GLU A 424 -17.66 43.87 -38.80
C GLU A 424 -18.48 44.71 -37.78
N SER A 425 -17.88 44.99 -36.61
CA SER A 425 -18.16 46.10 -35.65
C SER A 425 -19.33 46.05 -34.64
N ALA A 426 -18.92 46.04 -33.36
CA ALA A 426 -19.07 47.11 -32.35
C ALA A 426 -20.36 47.33 -31.49
N ASP A 427 -20.08 47.50 -30.20
CA ASP A 427 -20.70 48.25 -29.08
C ASP A 427 -22.13 48.81 -29.13
N GLY A 428 -22.81 48.74 -27.96
CA GLY A 428 -23.85 49.71 -27.57
C GLY A 428 -24.81 49.26 -26.45
N ASP A 429 -24.68 49.85 -25.25
CA ASP A 429 -25.75 49.94 -24.26
C ASP A 429 -27.02 50.60 -24.84
N ASP A 430 -28.22 50.15 -24.45
CA ASP A 430 -29.09 50.91 -23.53
C ASP A 430 -30.40 50.14 -23.18
N ALA A 431 -31.08 50.57 -22.11
CA ALA A 431 -32.32 49.95 -21.61
C ALA A 431 -33.59 50.36 -22.40
N ASP A 432 -34.71 49.61 -22.24
CA ASP A 432 -35.95 50.17 -21.65
C ASP A 432 -37.06 49.12 -21.32
N GLU A 433 -37.94 49.55 -20.40
CA GLU A 433 -39.14 48.97 -19.75
C GLU A 433 -40.13 48.00 -20.47
N GLY A 434 -40.85 47.20 -19.64
CA GLY A 434 -42.32 47.37 -19.57
C GLY A 434 -43.26 46.15 -19.38
N GLY A 435 -44.05 46.14 -18.28
CA GLY A 435 -45.34 45.43 -18.16
C GLY A 435 -45.36 44.13 -17.30
N GLU A 436 -45.56 44.18 -15.98
CA GLU A 436 -46.85 44.27 -15.24
C GLU A 436 -47.71 42.97 -15.18
N GLY A 437 -48.03 42.46 -13.98
CA GLY A 437 -48.80 41.21 -13.83
C GLY A 437 -49.14 40.66 -12.42
N ASP A 438 -49.44 41.51 -11.43
CA ASP A 438 -50.36 41.33 -10.26
C ASP A 438 -50.53 39.96 -9.52
N GLY A 439 -50.47 39.95 -8.17
CA GLY A 439 -51.17 38.89 -7.37
C GLY A 439 -50.67 38.50 -5.96
N ASP A 440 -51.01 39.30 -4.93
CA ASP A 440 -51.23 38.93 -3.50
C ASP A 440 -50.12 38.34 -2.56
N GLN A 441 -49.68 39.18 -1.60
CA GLN A 441 -49.92 39.12 -0.12
C GLN A 441 -49.73 37.77 0.63
N MET A 442 -49.18 37.63 1.86
CA MET A 442 -48.78 38.50 3.00
C MET A 442 -48.14 37.60 4.09
N ASP A 443 -47.37 38.00 5.13
CA ASP A 443 -46.62 39.23 5.51
C ASP A 443 -45.65 38.88 6.70
N GLU A 444 -44.72 39.80 7.05
CA GLU A 444 -43.93 39.89 8.32
C GLU A 444 -43.03 38.70 8.77
N SER A 445 -41.82 38.87 9.34
CA SER A 445 -41.03 40.04 9.82
C SER A 445 -39.58 39.57 10.11
N GLY A 446 -38.52 40.39 10.19
CA GLY A 446 -38.37 41.83 9.94
C GLY A 446 -37.04 42.36 10.53
N VAL A 447 -36.56 43.50 10.02
CA VAL A 447 -35.44 44.35 10.52
C VAL A 447 -34.01 43.78 10.29
N GLN A 448 -33.04 44.32 9.53
CA GLN A 448 -32.77 45.60 8.80
C GLN A 448 -31.50 46.30 9.35
N VAL A 449 -30.52 46.54 8.45
CA VAL A 449 -29.28 47.38 8.44
C VAL A 449 -28.64 47.89 9.76
N ASP A 450 -27.31 48.06 9.84
CA ASP A 450 -26.62 49.14 9.12
C ASP A 450 -25.14 48.92 8.79
N SER A 451 -24.65 49.81 7.92
CA SER A 451 -23.33 49.80 7.27
C SER A 451 -22.34 50.77 7.95
N GLU A 452 -21.20 50.99 7.28
CA GLU A 452 -20.18 52.04 7.53
C GLU A 452 -19.16 51.80 8.67
N SER A 453 -17.93 52.35 8.62
CA SER A 453 -17.00 52.70 7.52
C SER A 453 -15.64 53.16 8.11
N VAL A 454 -14.59 53.27 7.26
CA VAL A 454 -13.43 54.20 7.37
C VAL A 454 -12.21 53.90 8.30
N ALA A 455 -11.02 54.12 7.69
CA ALA A 455 -9.70 54.58 8.20
C ALA A 455 -8.60 53.61 8.73
N GLU A 456 -7.61 53.40 7.86
CA GLU A 456 -6.20 53.88 7.94
C GLU A 456 -5.35 53.67 9.22
N GLY A 457 -4.08 53.25 9.01
CA GLY A 457 -3.01 53.30 10.01
C GLY A 457 -1.71 52.62 9.60
N GLU A 458 -0.86 53.27 8.79
CA GLU A 458 0.52 52.85 8.50
C GLU A 458 1.44 52.90 9.76
N GLY A 459 2.51 52.11 9.76
CA GLY A 459 3.47 52.04 10.89
C GLY A 459 4.78 51.32 10.54
N GLU A 460 5.67 52.04 9.85
CA GLU A 460 6.96 51.60 9.30
C GLU A 460 8.11 51.41 10.32
N SER A 461 9.15 50.64 9.94
CA SER A 461 10.52 50.52 10.55
C SER A 461 10.60 49.92 11.96
N GLY A 462 11.65 49.22 12.40
CA GLY A 462 12.99 48.81 11.91
C GLY A 462 13.66 48.06 13.10
N ASP A 463 14.87 47.51 13.09
CA ASP A 463 16.00 47.50 12.16
C ASP A 463 17.05 46.48 12.70
N ASP A 464 18.04 46.13 11.87
CA ASP A 464 19.41 45.68 12.19
C ASP A 464 19.70 44.29 12.83
N MET A 465 20.95 43.88 12.60
CA MET A 465 21.49 42.53 12.52
C MET A 465 22.19 42.05 13.82
N THR A 466 22.58 40.77 13.87
CA THR A 466 24.03 40.41 13.80
C THR A 466 24.33 38.90 13.69
N GLN A 467 24.87 38.53 12.53
CA GLN A 467 26.09 37.71 12.32
C GLN A 467 26.39 36.43 13.15
N GLN A 468 26.59 35.35 12.37
CA GLN A 468 27.84 34.56 12.29
C GLN A 468 28.01 33.30 13.18
N GLY A 469 27.54 32.17 12.64
CA GLY A 469 28.38 31.03 12.22
C GLY A 469 29.01 30.09 13.26
N GLN A 470 28.86 28.76 13.05
CA GLN A 470 29.96 27.81 12.79
C GLN A 470 29.42 26.41 12.44
N SER A 471 30.17 25.64 11.65
CA SER A 471 29.88 24.29 11.17
C SER A 471 30.25 23.15 12.14
N GLY A 472 29.69 21.95 11.93
CA GLY A 472 30.16 20.70 12.56
C GLY A 472 29.29 19.47 12.25
N GLU A 473 29.86 18.45 11.59
CA GLU A 473 29.20 17.20 11.18
C GLU A 473 28.89 16.24 12.35
N GLY A 474 28.02 15.25 12.12
CA GLY A 474 27.96 14.05 12.99
C GLY A 474 26.70 13.17 12.91
N PHE A 475 26.42 12.52 11.78
CA PHE A 475 25.46 11.41 11.77
C PHE A 475 26.11 10.12 12.32
N GLY A 476 25.47 9.50 13.31
CA GLY A 476 25.91 8.25 13.92
C GLY A 476 24.76 7.25 14.01
N THR A 477 24.90 6.11 13.33
CA THR A 477 23.97 4.98 13.38
C THR A 477 24.15 4.19 14.67
N GLU A 478 23.07 3.84 15.38
CA GLU A 478 23.11 2.75 16.37
C GLU A 478 21.83 1.89 16.31
N LEU A 479 22.02 0.59 16.06
CA LEU A 479 21.00 -0.45 16.26
C LEU A 479 21.13 -1.03 17.68
N GLY A 480 20.00 -1.26 18.33
CA GLY A 480 19.83 -2.19 19.46
C GLY A 480 18.33 -2.43 19.67
N ASP A 481 17.76 -3.64 19.55
CA ASP A 481 18.03 -4.95 20.18
C ASP A 481 17.13 -5.21 21.40
N ALA A 482 16.55 -6.43 21.42
CA ALA A 482 15.68 -7.04 22.45
C ALA A 482 14.38 -6.27 22.84
N GLY A 483 13.29 -6.91 23.25
CA GLY A 483 12.94 -8.34 23.42
C GLY A 483 11.54 -8.38 24.06
N ALA A 484 10.61 -9.19 23.56
CA ALA A 484 10.27 -10.53 24.06
C ALA A 484 9.38 -10.57 25.34
N ASP A 485 8.45 -11.53 25.35
CA ASP A 485 7.50 -11.93 26.40
C ASP A 485 6.27 -11.03 26.69
N SER A 486 5.09 -11.52 27.09
CA SER A 486 4.40 -12.82 26.87
C SER A 486 2.99 -12.85 27.53
N ASP A 487 2.03 -13.55 26.89
CA ASP A 487 0.98 -14.41 27.53
C ASP A 487 -0.34 -13.81 28.11
N GLY A 488 -1.40 -14.65 28.10
CA GLY A 488 -2.75 -14.44 28.72
C GLY A 488 -3.81 -13.78 27.81
N THR A 489 -4.67 -14.46 27.03
CA THR A 489 -5.57 -15.63 27.22
C THR A 489 -6.92 -15.34 27.91
N GLU A 490 -8.02 -15.83 27.29
CA GLU A 490 -9.44 -15.99 27.70
C GLU A 490 -10.48 -15.03 27.06
N ALA A 491 -11.74 -15.41 26.77
CA ALA A 491 -12.35 -16.67 26.31
C ALA A 491 -13.89 -16.47 26.07
N GLY A 492 -14.44 -16.99 24.96
CA GLY A 492 -15.90 -17.05 24.70
C GLY A 492 -16.51 -15.73 24.18
N ASP A 493 -17.62 -15.73 23.44
CA ASP A 493 -18.63 -16.78 23.25
C ASP A 493 -19.23 -16.74 21.82
N ALA A 494 -19.82 -17.83 21.35
CA ALA A 494 -20.58 -17.88 20.09
C ALA A 494 -21.81 -18.79 20.30
N PRO A 495 -23.00 -18.39 19.82
CA PRO A 495 -23.52 -18.91 18.54
C PRO A 495 -24.37 -17.82 17.81
N GLU A 496 -25.09 -18.03 16.70
CA GLU A 496 -25.40 -19.21 15.86
C GLU A 496 -25.69 -18.67 14.42
N ILE A 497 -25.46 -19.47 13.37
CA ILE A 497 -25.88 -19.14 12.00
C ILE A 497 -27.16 -19.91 11.69
N ASP A 498 -28.16 -19.23 11.13
CA ASP A 498 -29.28 -19.85 10.40
C ASP A 498 -29.26 -19.34 8.95
N ASP A 499 -29.40 -20.26 7.99
CA ASP A 499 -29.39 -19.99 6.55
C ASP A 499 -30.74 -19.43 6.04
N ASP A 500 -30.72 -18.45 5.13
CA ASP A 500 -31.47 -18.58 3.85
C ASP A 500 -30.89 -17.66 2.75
N ALA A 501 -31.26 -17.93 1.48
CA ALA A 501 -30.48 -17.55 0.31
C ALA A 501 -30.99 -16.35 -0.52
N THR A 502 -30.12 -15.92 -1.46
CA THR A 502 -30.39 -15.19 -2.72
C THR A 502 -30.87 -13.73 -2.67
N THR A 503 -29.93 -12.79 -2.92
CA THR A 503 -29.92 -11.73 -3.97
C THR A 503 -28.80 -10.73 -3.62
N PRO A 504 -27.97 -10.24 -4.57
CA PRO A 504 -27.06 -9.13 -4.29
C PRO A 504 -27.88 -7.82 -4.27
N ASP A 505 -28.36 -7.45 -3.09
CA ASP A 505 -28.98 -6.15 -2.86
C ASP A 505 -27.88 -5.10 -2.63
N ILE A 506 -27.79 -4.10 -3.50
CA ILE A 506 -26.86 -2.97 -3.34
C ILE A 506 -27.52 -1.98 -2.37
N GLY A 507 -27.46 -2.32 -1.09
CA GLY A 507 -28.19 -1.62 -0.03
C GLY A 507 -27.78 -2.07 1.37
N GLY A 508 -26.51 -1.84 1.74
CA GLY A 508 -25.98 -2.22 3.06
C GLY A 508 -25.19 -1.09 3.71
N GLN A 509 -25.68 -0.58 4.84
CA GLN A 509 -24.92 0.27 5.75
C GLN A 509 -23.73 -0.54 6.29
N ARG A 510 -22.50 0.02 6.24
CA ARG A 510 -21.33 -0.64 6.83
C ARG A 510 -21.54 -0.77 8.35
N GLU A 511 -21.26 -1.93 8.92
CA GLU A 511 -21.37 -2.14 10.37
C GLU A 511 -20.38 -1.24 11.13
N PHE A 512 -20.78 -0.85 12.34
CA PHE A 512 -20.08 0.10 13.21
C PHE A 512 -18.68 -0.42 13.61
N GLU A 513 -17.62 0.13 13.01
CA GLU A 513 -16.24 -0.20 13.40
C GLU A 513 -15.72 0.76 14.48
N ALA A 514 -15.20 0.15 15.55
CA ALA A 514 -14.92 0.78 16.84
C ALA A 514 -13.42 1.12 16.97
N VAL A 515 -13.01 2.35 16.65
CA VAL A 515 -11.61 2.78 16.74
C VAL A 515 -11.30 3.41 18.10
N PHE A 516 -10.18 3.00 18.71
CA PHE A 516 -9.69 3.56 19.97
C PHE A 516 -9.01 4.91 19.73
N ALA A 517 -9.60 5.98 20.25
CA ALA A 517 -9.02 7.32 20.22
C ALA A 517 -8.49 7.69 21.62
N PRO A 518 -7.17 7.80 21.83
CA PRO A 518 -6.63 8.41 23.03
C PRO A 518 -6.81 9.93 22.95
N ASP A 519 -7.67 10.50 23.80
CA ASP A 519 -7.79 11.96 23.90
C ASP A 519 -6.45 12.56 24.33
N ARG A 520 -5.83 13.31 23.41
CA ARG A 520 -4.87 14.34 23.79
C ARG A 520 -5.67 15.51 24.37
N PRO A 521 -5.33 16.01 25.58
CA PRO A 521 -5.84 17.30 26.04
C PRO A 521 -5.58 18.37 24.97
N ASP A 522 -6.59 19.19 24.76
CA ASP A 522 -6.68 20.24 23.76
C ASP A 522 -5.46 21.17 23.73
N ASP A 523 -4.78 21.23 22.57
CA ASP A 523 -3.61 22.09 22.33
C ASP A 523 -3.91 23.60 22.48
N ALA A 524 -5.18 23.98 22.63
CA ALA A 524 -5.61 25.34 23.00
C ALA A 524 -5.25 25.73 24.46
N ALA A 525 -4.87 24.77 25.31
CA ALA A 525 -4.54 25.00 26.72
C ALA A 525 -3.03 24.91 27.04
N LEU A 526 -2.17 24.50 26.10
CA LEU A 526 -0.75 24.20 26.35
C LEU A 526 0.19 25.42 26.24
N GLY A 527 -0.18 26.49 26.97
CA GLY A 527 0.78 27.51 27.42
C GLY A 527 1.46 27.16 28.76
N GLY A 528 1.05 26.07 29.42
CA GLY A 528 1.53 25.66 30.74
C GLY A 528 2.16 24.27 30.74
N GLN A 529 3.33 24.14 31.37
CA GLN A 529 3.84 22.83 31.80
C GLN A 529 2.83 22.20 32.77
N VAL A 530 2.55 20.90 32.58
CA VAL A 530 1.76 20.11 33.54
C VAL A 530 2.64 19.85 34.76
N GLU A 531 2.59 20.78 35.72
CA GLU A 531 3.31 20.68 36.98
C GLU A 531 2.52 19.80 37.97
N LEU A 532 3.05 18.62 38.26
CA LEU A 532 2.49 17.69 39.24
C LEU A 532 2.77 18.20 40.66
N GLU A 533 1.74 18.36 41.51
CA GLU A 533 1.93 18.82 42.89
C GLU A 533 2.81 17.84 43.70
N THR A 534 4.03 18.27 44.02
CA THR A 534 4.92 17.62 44.99
C THR A 534 4.80 18.28 46.36
N ASP A 535 5.12 17.55 47.43
CA ASP A 535 5.29 18.16 48.75
C ASP A 535 6.52 19.08 48.83
N ASP A 536 6.65 19.79 49.96
CA ASP A 536 7.77 20.67 50.30
C ASP A 536 9.18 20.01 50.22
N THR A 537 9.26 18.70 49.99
CA THR A 537 10.50 17.91 49.86
C THR A 537 10.72 17.34 48.45
N GLY A 538 9.82 17.62 47.49
CA GLY A 538 9.94 17.21 46.09
C GLY A 538 9.48 15.77 45.83
N VAL A 539 8.66 15.20 46.71
CA VAL A 539 8.04 13.87 46.49
C VAL A 539 6.60 14.06 46.05
N LEU A 540 6.19 13.33 45.01
CA LEU A 540 4.82 13.37 44.48
C LEU A 540 3.81 13.01 45.57
N LEU A 541 2.84 13.90 45.79
CA LEU A 541 1.73 13.63 46.69
C LEU A 541 0.65 12.86 45.94
N GLN A 542 0.24 11.74 46.55
CA GLN A 542 -0.97 10.97 46.21
C GLN A 542 -0.87 9.99 45.02
N GLU A 543 -0.60 8.72 45.36
CA GLU A 543 -1.04 7.56 44.56
C GLU A 543 -2.56 7.41 44.78
N GLY A 544 -3.34 8.02 43.88
CA GLY A 544 -4.81 7.97 43.86
C GLY A 544 -5.33 6.85 42.96
N ASP A 545 -6.43 6.22 43.36
CA ASP A 545 -7.05 5.09 42.65
C ASP A 545 -7.52 5.51 41.25
N LEU A 546 -7.06 4.83 40.20
CA LEU A 546 -7.46 5.06 38.81
C LEU A 546 -8.81 4.38 38.52
N THR A 547 -9.85 4.88 39.18
CA THR A 547 -11.26 4.57 38.92
C THR A 547 -11.98 5.92 38.73
N ASP A 548 -12.59 6.22 37.59
CA ASP A 548 -13.41 5.33 36.76
C ASP A 548 -13.14 5.43 35.24
N ASN A 549 -12.62 4.35 34.64
CA ASN A 549 -12.99 3.94 33.27
C ASN A 549 -13.48 2.48 33.28
N PRO A 550 -14.70 2.21 33.80
CA PRO A 550 -15.17 0.86 34.11
C PRO A 550 -15.50 0.00 32.89
N LEU A 551 -15.33 0.49 31.66
CA LEU A 551 -15.60 -0.26 30.42
C LEU A 551 -14.50 -0.19 29.35
N GLY A 552 -13.45 0.63 29.52
CA GLY A 552 -12.35 0.73 28.54
C GLY A 552 -12.75 1.30 27.18
N GLN A 553 -13.94 1.90 27.07
CA GLN A 553 -14.52 2.35 25.80
C GLN A 553 -14.37 3.86 25.63
N SER A 554 -13.15 4.32 25.30
CA SER A 554 -12.98 5.51 24.44
C SER A 554 -13.07 5.06 22.98
N VAL A 555 -14.25 4.55 22.63
CA VAL A 555 -14.61 4.16 21.27
C VAL A 555 -15.46 5.29 20.74
N VAL A 556 -14.87 6.09 19.86
CA VAL A 556 -15.58 7.12 19.12
C VAL A 556 -15.97 6.52 17.77
N PRO A 557 -17.19 6.74 17.25
CA PRO A 557 -17.58 6.25 15.93
C PRO A 557 -16.57 6.74 14.87
N TYR A 558 -16.16 5.85 13.96
CA TYR A 558 -15.15 6.15 12.95
C TYR A 558 -15.42 7.47 12.20
N ASP A 559 -16.67 7.75 11.86
CA ASP A 559 -17.11 8.97 11.16
C ASP A 559 -16.73 10.27 11.89
N GLN A 560 -16.67 10.25 13.22
CA GLN A 560 -16.37 11.44 14.04
C GLN A 560 -14.87 11.68 14.22
N VAL A 561 -14.04 10.65 14.00
CA VAL A 561 -12.57 10.76 14.02
C VAL A 561 -11.97 10.82 12.62
N PHE A 562 -12.69 10.34 11.60
CA PHE A 562 -12.24 10.29 10.20
C PHE A 562 -11.71 11.64 9.73
N GLY A 563 -12.44 12.74 9.96
CA GLY A 563 -11.98 14.09 9.57
C GLY A 563 -10.60 14.43 10.15
N ARG A 564 -10.37 14.19 11.44
CA ARG A 564 -9.07 14.48 12.08
C ARG A 564 -7.95 13.58 11.57
N TYR A 565 -8.24 12.31 11.25
CA TYR A 565 -7.26 11.40 10.66
C TYR A 565 -6.98 11.74 9.20
N ALA A 566 -7.96 12.19 8.42
CA ALA A 566 -7.80 12.67 7.06
C ALA A 566 -6.98 13.98 7.05
N ASP A 567 -7.29 14.94 7.91
CA ASP A 567 -6.53 16.20 8.04
C ASP A 567 -5.08 15.93 8.47
N ALA A 568 -4.86 15.02 9.43
CA ALA A 568 -3.52 14.63 9.87
C ALA A 568 -2.77 13.81 8.80
N ALA A 569 -3.46 12.98 8.01
CA ALA A 569 -2.88 12.28 6.87
C ALA A 569 -2.48 13.29 5.80
N ASN A 570 -3.36 14.17 5.36
CA ASN A 570 -3.06 15.23 4.37
C ASN A 570 -1.85 16.08 4.82
N THR A 571 -1.82 16.52 6.09
CA THR A 571 -0.67 17.24 6.65
C THR A 571 0.64 16.42 6.63
N ALA A 572 0.56 15.10 6.74
CA ALA A 572 1.70 14.19 6.61
C ALA A 572 2.11 13.96 5.14
N LEU A 573 1.14 13.89 4.21
CA LEU A 573 1.38 13.81 2.76
C LEU A 573 2.05 15.10 2.23
N ASP A 574 1.74 16.25 2.83
CA ASP A 574 2.37 17.55 2.50
C ASP A 574 3.79 17.70 3.07
N SER A 575 4.20 16.85 4.03
CA SER A 575 5.49 16.95 4.72
C SER A 575 6.46 15.79 4.48
N VAL A 576 6.03 14.76 3.74
CA VAL A 576 6.86 13.66 3.26
C VAL A 576 6.80 13.65 1.73
N TYR A 577 7.95 13.67 1.06
CA TYR A 577 8.00 13.53 -0.39
C TYR A 577 7.49 12.15 -0.79
N ILE A 578 6.40 12.15 -1.56
CA ILE A 578 5.75 10.97 -2.15
C ILE A 578 5.83 11.19 -3.66
N PRO A 579 6.44 10.26 -4.42
CA PRO A 579 6.44 10.30 -5.89
C PRO A 579 5.03 10.51 -6.45
N LEU A 580 4.92 11.29 -7.53
CA LEU A 580 3.62 11.77 -8.04
C LEU A 580 2.65 10.62 -8.34
N ALA A 581 3.12 9.58 -9.04
CA ALA A 581 2.37 8.35 -9.33
C ALA A 581 1.80 7.63 -8.08
N LEU A 582 2.39 7.79 -6.89
CA LEU A 582 1.86 7.20 -5.65
C LEU A 582 0.79 8.07 -4.97
N ARG A 583 0.67 9.35 -5.33
CA ARG A 583 -0.29 10.27 -4.70
C ARG A 583 -1.74 9.88 -5.03
N GLY A 584 -2.03 9.46 -6.25
CA GLY A 584 -3.35 8.96 -6.65
C GLY A 584 -3.73 7.68 -5.92
N VAL A 585 -2.87 6.65 -5.96
CA VAL A 585 -3.09 5.37 -5.26
C VAL A 585 -3.31 5.56 -3.76
N VAL A 586 -2.52 6.41 -3.11
CA VAL A 586 -2.70 6.74 -1.68
C VAL A 586 -4.01 7.49 -1.44
N ARG A 587 -4.35 8.46 -2.30
CA ARG A 587 -5.61 9.22 -2.22
C ARG A 587 -6.83 8.30 -2.38
N ASP A 588 -6.79 7.34 -3.30
CA ASP A 588 -7.89 6.41 -3.55
C ASP A 588 -8.02 5.37 -2.44
N TYR A 589 -6.91 4.88 -1.90
CA TYR A 589 -6.91 4.04 -0.70
C TYR A 589 -7.61 4.75 0.47
N PHE A 590 -7.23 6.00 0.78
CA PHE A 590 -7.89 6.78 1.84
C PHE A 590 -9.32 7.23 1.50
N SER A 591 -9.64 7.45 0.21
CA SER A 591 -11.00 7.76 -0.24
C SER A 591 -11.94 6.55 -0.15
N SER A 592 -11.46 5.33 -0.40
CA SER A 592 -12.22 4.09 -0.22
C SER A 592 -12.59 3.83 1.24
N LEU A 593 -11.71 4.26 2.15
CA LEU A 593 -11.91 4.24 3.60
C LEU A 593 -12.89 5.32 4.09
N ALA A 594 -13.22 6.33 3.28
CA ALA A 594 -14.17 7.37 3.68
C ALA A 594 -15.57 6.79 3.96
N PRO A 595 -16.24 7.19 5.05
CA PRO A 595 -17.62 6.80 5.32
C PRO A 595 -18.56 7.51 4.32
N ARG A 596 -19.50 6.77 3.75
CA ARG A 596 -20.51 7.35 2.84
C ARG A 596 -21.48 8.18 3.67
N ARG A 597 -21.71 9.44 3.27
CA ARG A 597 -22.83 10.22 3.82
C ARG A 597 -24.12 9.47 3.54
N VAL A 598 -24.93 9.27 4.58
CA VAL A 598 -26.34 8.94 4.43
C VAL A 598 -27.04 10.28 4.27
N ASP A 599 -27.40 10.61 3.04
CA ASP A 599 -28.33 11.71 2.80
C ASP A 599 -29.73 11.21 3.16
N ASP A 600 -30.39 11.88 4.11
CA ASP A 600 -31.76 11.55 4.56
C ASP A 600 -32.79 11.95 3.49
N ASP A 601 -33.63 10.99 3.06
CA ASP A 601 -34.73 11.13 2.08
C ASP A 601 -36.07 10.60 2.68
#